data_AF-A0A1G2LTL8-F1
#
_entry.id   AF-A0A1G2LTL8-F1
#
_cell.length_a   1.000
_cell.length_b   1.000
_cell.length_c   1.000
_cell.angle_alpha   90.00
_cell.angle_beta   90.00
_cell.angle_gamma   90.00
#
_symmetry.space_group_name_H-M   'P 1'
#
loop_
_entity.id
_entity.type
_entity.pdbx_description
1 polymer ?
#
loop_
_entity_poly.entity_id
_entity_poly.type
_entity_poly.pdbx_seq_one_letter_code
_entity_poly.pdbx_strand_id
1 'polypeptide(L)'
;MKRNKEVNLDEVKTFYGPHPGFAGAAISIPEAVKKVADALNGKKLSVRKAIQKIRKVTNGNLRVVIMDISFIMLEIKTEDGARHGFRVICFK
;
A
#
# COMPACT_ATOMS: atom_id res chain seq x y z
N MET A 1 21.37 -11.34 -6.10
CA MET A 1 20.61 -10.20 -5.53
C MET A 1 20.07 -9.34 -6.67
N LYS A 2 18.76 -9.35 -6.93
CA LYS A 2 18.17 -8.45 -7.95
C LYS A 2 18.16 -7.02 -7.37
N ARG A 3 18.78 -6.10 -8.11
CA ARG A 3 18.93 -4.68 -7.76
C ARG A 3 17.58 -4.10 -7.32
N ASN A 4 17.56 -3.35 -6.21
CA ASN A 4 16.46 -2.46 -5.87
C ASN A 4 16.19 -1.59 -7.09
N LYS A 5 15.12 -1.87 -7.84
CA LYS A 5 14.63 -0.93 -8.84
C LYS A 5 14.14 0.28 -8.05
N GLU A 6 14.90 1.38 -8.10
CA GLU A 6 14.41 2.67 -7.63
C GLU A 6 13.12 2.97 -8.37
N VAL A 7 12.01 3.08 -7.62
CA VAL A 7 10.76 3.55 -8.21
C VAL A 7 10.83 5.07 -8.28
N ASN A 8 10.58 5.63 -9.45
CA ASN A 8 10.31 7.04 -9.56
C ASN A 8 8.94 7.33 -8.94
N LEU A 9 8.93 7.93 -7.75
CA LEU A 9 7.69 8.21 -7.02
C LEU A 9 6.82 9.26 -7.70
N ASP A 10 7.37 10.05 -8.61
CA ASP A 10 6.67 11.11 -9.33
C ASP A 10 6.07 10.63 -10.66
N GLU A 11 6.41 9.42 -11.09
CA GLU A 11 5.81 8.78 -12.26
C GLU A 11 4.32 8.49 -12.01
N VAL A 12 3.47 8.84 -12.98
CA VAL A 12 2.03 8.55 -12.94
C VAL A 12 1.81 7.06 -13.19
N LYS A 13 1.18 6.40 -12.22
CA LYS A 13 0.87 4.97 -12.25
C LYS A 13 -0.62 4.74 -12.23
N THR A 14 -1.06 3.62 -12.80
CA THR A 14 -2.45 3.17 -12.68
C THR A 14 -2.58 2.28 -11.46
N PHE A 15 -3.40 2.69 -10.50
CA PHE A 15 -3.65 1.93 -9.28
C PHE A 15 -4.76 0.91 -9.51
N TYR A 16 -4.60 -0.29 -8.99
CA TYR A 16 -5.56 -1.37 -9.18
C TYR A 16 -5.58 -2.36 -8.04
N GLY A 17 -6.76 -2.96 -7.84
CA GLY A 17 -6.99 -4.09 -6.96
C GLY A 17 -6.91 -3.70 -5.48
N PRO A 18 -7.89 -4.09 -4.66
CA PRO A 18 -7.67 -4.02 -3.23
C PRO A 18 -6.53 -4.98 -2.85
N HIS A 19 -5.88 -4.66 -1.73
CA HIS A 19 -5.50 -5.61 -0.68
C HIS A 19 -6.16 -6.99 -0.84
N PRO A 20 -5.46 -8.12 -0.58
CA PRO A 20 -6.11 -9.41 -0.42
C PRO A 20 -7.00 -9.39 0.84
N GLY A 21 -8.14 -8.72 0.77
CA GLY A 21 -9.24 -8.82 1.72
C GLY A 21 -10.10 -10.06 1.47
N PHE A 22 -9.78 -10.83 0.42
CA PHE A 22 -10.51 -12.02 0.02
C PHE A 22 -9.53 -13.20 -0.03
N ALA A 23 -9.17 -13.75 1.15
CA ALA A 23 -8.54 -15.07 1.38
C ALA A 23 -7.99 -15.21 2.82
N GLY A 24 -8.81 -15.01 3.86
CA GLY A 24 -8.43 -15.46 5.21
C GLY A 24 -7.27 -14.72 5.89
N ALA A 25 -7.03 -13.45 5.59
CA ALA A 25 -6.12 -12.65 6.41
C ALA A 25 -6.68 -12.59 7.85
N ALA A 26 -5.90 -13.08 8.82
CA ALA A 26 -6.31 -13.12 10.23
C ALA A 26 -6.61 -11.72 10.80
N ILE A 27 -6.06 -10.67 10.18
CA ILE A 27 -6.25 -9.27 10.58
C ILE A 27 -6.57 -8.44 9.34
N SER A 28 -7.68 -7.71 9.41
CA SER A 28 -8.10 -6.76 8.39
C SER A 28 -7.18 -5.53 8.38
N ILE A 29 -6.90 -5.01 7.19
CA ILE A 29 -6.30 -3.68 7.07
C ILE A 29 -7.21 -2.63 7.76
N PRO A 30 -6.65 -1.60 8.44
CA PRO A 30 -7.48 -0.58 9.06
C PRO A 30 -8.48 0.07 8.09
N GLU A 31 -9.72 0.25 8.55
CA GLU A 31 -10.84 0.66 7.70
C GLU A 31 -10.59 2.00 7.00
N ALA A 32 -9.96 2.97 7.69
CA ALA A 32 -9.62 4.26 7.10
C ALA A 32 -8.63 4.13 5.93
N VAL A 33 -7.65 3.22 6.05
CA VAL A 33 -6.70 2.93 4.97
C VAL A 33 -7.41 2.23 3.82
N LYS A 34 -8.28 1.26 4.12
CA LYS A 34 -9.11 0.57 3.13
C LYS A 34 -9.91 1.56 2.29
N LYS A 35 -10.60 2.53 2.93
CA LYS A 35 -11.39 3.56 2.23
C LYS A 35 -10.55 4.38 1.26
N VAL A 36 -9.33 4.76 1.66
CA VAL A 36 -8.41 5.48 0.78
C VAL A 36 -7.95 4.63 -0.39
N ALA A 37 -7.61 3.36 -0.16
CA ALA A 37 -7.19 2.45 -1.22
C ALA A 37 -8.33 2.14 -2.20
N ASP A 38 -9.55 1.92 -1.71
CA ASP A 38 -10.74 1.73 -2.54
C ASP A 38 -10.99 2.96 -3.43
N ALA A 39 -10.79 4.17 -2.89
CA ALA A 39 -10.90 5.42 -3.65
C ALA A 39 -9.77 5.64 -4.68
N LEU A 40 -8.60 5.03 -4.47
CA LEU A 40 -7.47 5.05 -5.41
C LEU A 40 -7.62 4.00 -6.52
N ASN A 41 -8.43 2.96 -6.32
CA ASN A 41 -8.60 1.90 -7.29
C ASN A 41 -9.09 2.43 -8.64
N GLY A 42 -8.41 2.06 -9.72
CA GLY A 42 -8.66 2.54 -11.09
C GLY A 42 -8.19 3.97 -11.37
N LYS A 43 -7.63 4.70 -10.39
CA LYS A 43 -7.14 6.07 -10.60
C LYS A 43 -5.71 6.08 -11.15
N LYS A 44 -5.39 7.14 -11.89
CA LYS A 44 -4.05 7.46 -12.38
C LYS A 44 -3.50 8.66 -11.62
N LEU A 45 -2.38 8.49 -10.92
CA LEU A 45 -1.69 9.55 -10.19
C LEU A 45 -0.26 9.11 -9.87
N SER A 46 0.58 10.02 -9.37
CA SER A 46 1.92 9.65 -8.92
C SER A 46 1.90 8.80 -7.65
N VAL A 47 2.89 7.90 -7.52
CA VAL A 47 3.05 7.06 -6.32
C VAL A 47 3.21 7.93 -5.07
N ARG A 48 3.92 9.06 -5.16
CA ARG A 48 4.06 10.05 -4.09
C ARG A 48 2.71 10.56 -3.59
N LYS A 49 1.81 10.95 -4.51
CA LYS A 49 0.48 11.45 -4.16
C LYS A 49 -0.39 10.36 -3.52
N ALA A 50 -0.28 9.11 -4.00
CA ALA A 50 -0.98 7.98 -3.39
C ALA A 50 -0.49 7.72 -1.95
N ILE A 51 0.83 7.70 -1.72
CA ILE A 51 1.43 7.56 -0.39
C ILE A 51 0.96 8.69 0.54
N GLN A 52 0.99 9.95 0.06
CA GLN A 52 0.53 11.09 0.86
C GLN A 52 -0.94 10.95 1.27
N LYS A 53 -1.82 10.45 0.40
CA LYS A 53 -3.22 10.19 0.75
C LYS A 53 -3.36 9.11 1.82
N ILE A 54 -2.62 8.02 1.71
CA ILE A 54 -2.66 6.92 2.69
C ILE A 54 -2.07 7.39 4.04
N ARG A 55 -0.98 8.16 4.02
CA ARG A 55 -0.30 8.65 5.23
C ARG A 55 -1.17 9.58 6.08
N LYS A 56 -2.18 10.23 5.48
CA LYS A 56 -3.14 11.06 6.24
C LYS A 56 -4.07 10.26 7.14
N VAL A 57 -4.18 8.95 6.96
CA VAL A 57 -5.14 8.09 7.67
C VAL A 57 -4.47 6.93 8.40
N THR A 58 -3.15 6.92 8.53
CA THR A 58 -2.41 5.89 9.26
C THR A 58 -1.13 6.43 9.88
N ASN A 59 -0.79 5.91 11.05
CA ASN A 59 0.49 6.14 11.71
C ASN A 59 1.50 5.01 11.43
N GLY A 60 1.12 4.00 10.63
CA GLY A 60 2.02 2.92 10.27
C GLY A 60 3.09 3.34 9.27
N ASN A 61 4.11 2.49 9.14
CA ASN A 61 5.19 2.72 8.19
C ASN A 61 4.74 2.33 6.78
N LEU A 62 4.93 3.24 5.82
CA LEU A 62 4.60 3.00 4.42
C LEU A 62 5.89 2.79 3.62
N ARG A 63 5.94 1.71 2.83
CA ARG A 63 7.02 1.48 1.87
C ARG A 63 6.48 1.01 0.53
N VAL A 64 7.21 1.35 -0.53
CA VAL A 64 6.93 0.82 -1.86
C VAL A 64 7.66 -0.50 -2.04
N VAL A 65 6.96 -1.52 -2.53
CA VAL A 65 7.54 -2.83 -2.84
C VAL A 65 7.46 -3.05 -4.35
N ILE A 66 8.60 -3.28 -4.98
CA ILE A 66 8.73 -3.54 -6.42
C ILE A 66 9.13 -5.00 -6.62
N MET A 67 8.18 -5.80 -7.08
CA MET A 67 8.35 -7.22 -7.43
C MET A 67 7.60 -7.49 -8.75
N ASP A 68 7.12 -8.72 -8.96
CA ASP A 68 6.27 -9.06 -10.12
C ASP A 68 4.94 -8.27 -10.11
N ILE A 69 4.48 -7.88 -8.93
CA ILE A 69 3.41 -6.91 -8.70
C ILE A 69 3.97 -5.79 -7.83
N SER A 70 3.88 -4.55 -8.29
CA SER A 70 4.31 -3.39 -7.50
C SER A 70 3.17 -2.89 -6.62
N PHE A 71 3.44 -2.60 -5.36
CA PHE A 71 2.40 -2.19 -4.40
C PHE A 71 2.93 -1.30 -3.28
N ILE A 72 2.01 -0.57 -2.65
CA ILE A 72 2.28 0.16 -1.40
C ILE A 72 2.00 -0.80 -0.24
N MET A 73 3.01 -1.02 0.61
CA MET A 73 2.93 -1.80 1.83
C MET A 73 2.73 -0.87 3.03
N LEU A 74 1.82 -1.22 3.92
CA LEU A 74 1.65 -0.62 5.24
C LEU A 74 2.11 -1.61 6.31
N GLU A 75 3.03 -1.21 7.17
CA GLU A 75 3.47 -1.97 8.33
C GLU A 75 2.97 -1.29 9.61
N ILE A 76 2.19 -1.99 10.41
CA ILE A 76 1.65 -1.50 11.70
C ILE A 76 2.26 -2.34 12.81
N LYS A 77 2.70 -1.68 13.89
CA LYS A 77 3.13 -2.34 15.11
C LYS A 77 1.97 -2.32 16.12
N THR A 78 1.59 -3.47 16.65
CA THR A 78 0.59 -3.61 17.72
C THR A 78 1.20 -3.33 19.09
N GLU A 79 0.36 -3.16 20.11
CA GLU A 79 0.80 -2.83 21.47
C GLU A 79 1.67 -3.94 22.10
N ASP A 80 1.38 -5.20 21.76
CA ASP A 80 2.18 -6.39 22.13
C ASP A 80 3.52 -6.49 21.37
N GLY A 81 3.79 -5.55 20.46
CA GLY A 81 5.01 -5.47 19.67
C GLY A 81 5.02 -6.27 18.37
N ALA A 82 3.94 -7.01 18.04
CA ALA A 82 3.84 -7.70 16.77
C ALA A 82 3.78 -6.71 15.58
N ARG A 83 4.22 -7.16 14.40
CA ARG A 83 4.23 -6.35 13.17
C ARG A 83 3.34 -6.99 12.13
N HIS A 84 2.41 -6.21 11.59
CA HIS A 84 1.50 -6.64 10.54
C HIS A 84 1.76 -5.85 9.26
N GLY A 85 2.04 -6.58 8.18
CA GLY A 85 2.23 -6.02 6.85
C GLY A 85 0.97 -6.19 6.00
N PHE A 86 0.46 -5.08 5.47
CA PHE A 86 -0.71 -5.05 4.60
C PHE A 86 -0.29 -4.54 3.22
N ARG A 87 -0.61 -5.32 2.19
CA ARG A 87 -0.60 -4.81 0.82
C ARG A 87 -1.78 -3.85 0.68
N VAL A 88 -1.50 -2.56 0.60
CA VAL A 88 -2.55 -1.53 0.53
C VAL A 88 -3.18 -1.48 -0.85
N ILE A 89 -2.36 -1.25 -1.87
CA ILE A 89 -2.84 -1.10 -3.24
C ILE A 89 -1.72 -1.40 -4.22
N CYS A 90 -2.07 -2.06 -5.34
CA CYS A 90 -1.12 -2.34 -6.40
C CYS A 90 -1.08 -1.21 -7.43
N PHE A 91 0.00 -1.14 -8.20
CA PHE A 91 0.15 -0.18 -9.29
C PHE A 91 1.05 -0.71 -10.40
N LYS A 92 0.85 -0.19 -11.61
CA LYS A 92 1.65 -0.48 -12.82
C LYS A 92 1.90 0.78 -13.63
#